data_AF-A0A0G3ENB5-F1
#
_entry.id   AF-A0A0G3ENB5-F1
#
_cell.length_a   1.000
_cell.length_b   1.000
_cell.length_c   1.000
_cell.angle_alpha   90.00
_cell.angle_beta   90.00
_cell.angle_gamma   90.00
#
_symmetry.space_group_name_H-M   'P 1'
#
loop_
_entity.id
_entity.type
_entity.pdbx_description
1 polymer ?
#
loop_
_entity_poly.entity_id
_entity_poly.type
_entity_poly.pdbx_seq_one_letter_code
_entity_poly.pdbx_strand_id
1 'polypeptide(L)'
;MVFTDAYAASPLCSPTRASILTGQTPARHGITAPTAHTKQEVPALRPAVQASAPPGKKALGIQSAGPLDTRLPTLGKLLRDSGWATGHFGKWHLGHPPFAPMDHGFEIDIPRHPGPGPGGSFLAPWRYAHYDSGSPGEHIEDRMASEAAAWLREQSAAERPFYLQFWQFSVHAPFDAKPELKEKYAGRVDPDEDIDSGQDSPTYAAMVETLDDAVGTLLDTLDETGEAEHTIIVFFSDNGGNEYNMIFERDENGEGFLARPTDNRPLRGGKATIFEGGIRVPAIVVWPGVVEPGSRTDARIQSTDLYPSFLNALGVDLPEGHPVDGIDIRPALEGGELERPGGMITYFPHDPGVPEWMPPSVAVHHGDWKLIRVFHDGEAGAHRYLLYNLAEDIGETENLAAEHPEKVAELDALITAHLRETGAVVPPPNPRFNPAAYRPEEFGVQKQDVPRLASFTMTAADRAEAETLFAAAYAGQPTNANPAVAPVEIEGWRTPRPVKLSLDDGGALALESLGGDPWVMTRFEPISGEGLTLRFSIRSENLGGVLVFSAGPQEVFRAGSFEAVRLDAAGKWETFEVPLDAGPIGSLRIDPPGAMGASALRNIELIDGDGNVLRSWFSDRNI
;
A
#
# COMPACT_ATOMS: atom_id res chain seq x y z
N MET A 1 4.29 -23.31 -18.74
CA MET A 1 4.74 -23.91 -17.46
C MET A 1 4.24 -23.08 -16.30
N VAL A 2 3.59 -23.71 -15.33
CA VAL A 2 3.23 -23.10 -14.03
C VAL A 2 4.34 -23.39 -13.02
N PHE A 3 4.85 -22.36 -12.35
CA PHE A 3 5.78 -22.53 -11.24
C PHE A 3 5.00 -22.59 -9.93
N THR A 4 5.17 -23.65 -9.14
CA THR A 4 4.55 -23.73 -7.82
C THR A 4 5.33 -22.94 -6.77
N ASP A 5 6.64 -22.75 -6.98
CA ASP A 5 7.60 -22.15 -6.05
C ASP A 5 8.20 -20.86 -6.63
N ALA A 6 7.36 -19.87 -6.94
CA ALA A 6 7.79 -18.57 -7.44
C ALA A 6 7.68 -17.47 -6.38
N TYR A 7 8.68 -16.57 -6.33
CA TYR A 7 8.82 -15.61 -5.24
C TYR A 7 9.16 -14.19 -5.71
N ALA A 8 8.51 -13.20 -5.12
CA ALA A 8 8.91 -11.81 -5.21
C ALA A 8 10.20 -11.56 -4.41
N ALA A 9 11.08 -10.68 -4.88
CA ALA A 9 12.29 -10.30 -4.15
C ALA A 9 12.03 -9.54 -2.84
N SER A 10 10.81 -9.04 -2.66
CA SER A 10 10.34 -8.33 -1.49
C SER A 10 8.84 -8.54 -1.31
N PRO A 11 8.30 -8.46 -0.10
CA PRO A 11 6.86 -8.48 0.11
C PRO A 11 6.17 -7.14 -0.22
N LEU A 12 6.82 -6.30 -1.06
CA LEU A 12 6.36 -4.96 -1.41
C LEU A 12 6.69 -4.65 -2.87
N CYS A 13 5.90 -3.75 -3.44
CA CYS A 13 5.84 -3.42 -4.86
C CYS A 13 7.14 -2.82 -5.44
N SER A 14 7.51 -1.58 -5.07
CA SER A 14 8.68 -0.90 -5.66
C SER A 14 9.98 -1.71 -5.59
N PRO A 15 10.31 -2.37 -4.45
CA PRO A 15 11.51 -3.21 -4.38
C PRO A 15 11.52 -4.34 -5.43
N THR A 16 10.43 -5.11 -5.53
CA THR A 16 10.33 -6.21 -6.51
C THR A 16 10.38 -5.72 -7.96
N ARG A 17 9.70 -4.61 -8.26
CA ARG A 17 9.72 -4.00 -9.60
C ARG A 17 11.12 -3.55 -10.01
N ALA A 18 11.87 -2.96 -9.09
CA ALA A 18 13.27 -2.63 -9.30
C ALA A 18 14.12 -3.89 -9.53
N SER A 19 13.86 -4.96 -8.79
CA SER A 19 14.54 -6.26 -8.99
C SER A 19 14.31 -6.86 -10.36
N ILE A 20 13.07 -6.85 -10.87
CA ILE A 20 12.76 -7.34 -12.23
C ILE A 20 13.55 -6.56 -13.28
N LEU A 21 13.61 -5.23 -13.15
CA LEU A 21 14.27 -4.38 -14.14
C LEU A 21 15.79 -4.43 -14.08
N THR A 22 16.40 -4.88 -12.99
CA THR A 22 17.86 -4.78 -12.78
C THR A 22 18.54 -6.11 -12.51
N GLY A 23 17.79 -7.17 -12.20
CA GLY A 23 18.34 -8.44 -11.74
C GLY A 23 19.02 -8.37 -10.37
N GLN A 24 18.83 -7.27 -9.63
CA GLN A 24 19.42 -7.05 -8.31
C GLN A 24 18.38 -7.26 -7.21
N THR A 25 18.82 -7.78 -6.07
CA THR A 25 17.99 -7.85 -4.86
C THR A 25 17.80 -6.46 -4.22
N PRO A 26 16.73 -6.26 -3.41
CA PRO A 26 16.53 -5.03 -2.63
C PRO A 26 17.72 -4.61 -1.77
N ALA A 27 18.50 -5.57 -1.31
CA ALA A 27 19.74 -5.33 -0.56
C ALA A 27 20.79 -4.55 -1.37
N ARG A 28 20.88 -4.78 -2.68
CA ARG A 28 21.89 -4.20 -3.57
C ARG A 28 21.45 -2.88 -4.20
N HIS A 29 20.25 -2.84 -4.79
CA HIS A 29 19.74 -1.59 -5.39
C HIS A 29 19.19 -0.62 -4.33
N GLY A 30 18.85 -1.11 -3.14
CA GLY A 30 18.55 -0.30 -1.96
C GLY A 30 17.15 0.30 -1.89
N ILE A 31 16.29 0.04 -2.88
CA ILE A 31 14.85 0.29 -2.78
C ILE A 31 14.28 -0.88 -1.98
N THR A 32 13.93 -0.62 -0.73
CA THR A 32 13.47 -1.64 0.23
C THR A 32 12.06 -1.37 0.76
N ALA A 33 11.49 -0.20 0.43
CA ALA A 33 10.12 0.19 0.75
C ALA A 33 9.48 0.95 -0.43
N PRO A 34 8.14 0.98 -0.54
CA PRO A 34 7.42 1.55 -1.69
C PRO A 34 7.35 3.08 -1.68
N THR A 35 8.47 3.75 -1.41
CA THR A 35 8.55 5.21 -1.21
C THR A 35 8.84 6.00 -2.48
N ALA A 36 9.13 5.32 -3.60
CA ALA A 36 9.53 5.94 -4.88
C ALA A 36 8.50 6.92 -5.46
N HIS A 37 7.22 6.76 -5.12
CA HIS A 37 6.13 7.65 -5.55
C HIS A 37 6.01 8.92 -4.71
N THR A 38 6.75 9.05 -3.60
CA THR A 38 6.72 10.26 -2.76
C THR A 38 7.55 11.36 -3.41
N LYS A 39 7.02 12.59 -3.46
CA LYS A 39 7.77 13.73 -4.00
C LYS A 39 8.85 14.14 -3.00
N GLN A 40 10.09 14.20 -3.48
CA GLN A 40 11.27 14.64 -2.73
C GLN A 40 11.98 15.71 -3.56
N GLU A 41 12.41 16.81 -2.94
CA GLU A 41 13.18 17.86 -3.66
C GLU A 41 14.49 17.31 -4.22
N VAL A 42 15.18 16.49 -3.43
CA VAL A 42 16.37 15.74 -3.85
C VAL A 42 16.18 14.29 -3.43
N PRO A 43 15.85 13.39 -4.36
CA PRO A 43 15.61 12.00 -4.02
C PRO A 43 16.90 11.28 -3.59
N ALA A 44 16.82 10.53 -2.49
CA ALA A 44 17.91 9.67 -2.06
C ALA A 44 17.99 8.42 -2.96
N LEU A 45 19.06 8.28 -3.75
CA LEU A 45 19.28 7.10 -4.62
C LEU A 45 19.96 5.93 -3.91
N ARG A 46 20.24 6.07 -2.61
CA ARG A 46 20.87 5.04 -1.78
C ARG A 46 20.14 4.95 -0.45
N PRO A 47 20.04 3.74 0.14
CA PRO A 47 19.46 3.57 1.45
C PRO A 47 20.41 4.09 2.52
N ALA A 48 19.86 4.38 3.70
CA ALA A 48 20.63 4.84 4.86
C ALA A 48 20.00 4.31 6.16
N VAL A 49 20.79 4.25 7.22
CA VAL A 49 20.26 3.93 8.56
C VAL A 49 19.39 5.11 9.03
N GLN A 50 18.20 4.82 9.57
CA GLN A 50 17.36 5.87 10.18
C GLN A 50 18.06 6.47 11.41
N ALA A 51 17.91 7.77 11.61
CA ALA A 51 18.61 8.49 12.68
C ALA A 51 18.24 8.03 14.10
N SER A 52 17.03 7.51 14.31
CA SER A 52 16.57 7.01 15.60
C SER A 52 15.38 6.08 15.46
N ALA A 53 15.12 5.26 16.48
CA ALA A 53 13.91 4.46 16.62
C ALA A 53 13.32 4.63 18.04
N PRO A 54 12.01 4.38 18.23
CA PRO A 54 11.38 4.38 19.55
C PRO A 54 12.10 3.46 20.55
N PRO A 55 12.12 3.78 21.86
CA PRO A 55 12.80 2.96 22.87
C PRO A 55 12.33 1.50 22.95
N GLY A 56 11.12 1.20 22.48
CA GLY A 56 10.59 -0.17 22.41
C GLY A 56 11.12 -1.01 21.24
N LYS A 57 11.88 -0.44 20.29
CA LYS A 57 12.48 -1.19 19.17
C LYS A 57 13.93 -1.55 19.47
N LYS A 58 14.32 -2.80 19.23
CA LYS A 58 15.70 -3.29 19.46
C LYS A 58 16.71 -2.91 18.37
N ALA A 59 16.26 -2.65 17.16
CA ALA A 59 17.08 -2.19 16.03
C ALA A 59 16.59 -0.85 15.47
N LEU A 60 17.48 -0.12 14.79
CA LEU A 60 17.08 1.02 13.96
C LEU A 60 16.52 0.53 12.62
N GLY A 61 15.55 1.25 12.05
CA GLY A 61 15.05 0.97 10.71
C GLY A 61 15.99 1.47 9.61
N ILE A 62 15.67 1.12 8.36
CA ILE A 62 16.36 1.62 7.19
C ILE A 62 15.48 2.64 6.45
N GLN A 63 16.07 3.75 6.05
CA GLN A 63 15.51 4.62 5.03
C GLN A 63 15.77 3.99 3.67
N SER A 64 14.71 3.63 2.95
CA SER A 64 14.79 3.14 1.57
C SER A 64 15.36 4.21 0.64
N ALA A 65 16.06 3.79 -0.42
CA ALA A 65 16.20 4.65 -1.59
C ALA A 65 14.80 5.03 -2.12
N GLY A 66 14.69 6.23 -2.69
CA GLY A 66 13.47 6.75 -3.30
C GLY A 66 13.26 6.13 -4.68
N PRO A 67 13.57 6.83 -5.78
CA PRO A 67 13.39 6.33 -7.13
C PRO A 67 14.53 5.38 -7.57
N LEU A 68 14.28 4.63 -8.64
CA LEU A 68 15.29 3.77 -9.27
C LEU A 68 16.34 4.62 -9.98
N ASP A 69 17.61 4.38 -9.68
CA ASP A 69 18.72 5.12 -10.30
C ASP A 69 18.76 4.91 -11.81
N THR A 70 18.65 6.01 -12.57
CA THR A 70 18.66 5.98 -14.05
C THR A 70 20.01 5.57 -14.64
N ARG A 71 21.06 5.43 -13.84
CA ARG A 71 22.35 4.89 -14.31
C ARG A 71 22.37 3.37 -14.37
N LEU A 72 21.42 2.69 -13.74
CA LEU A 72 21.36 1.24 -13.75
C LEU A 72 20.98 0.73 -15.16
N PRO A 73 21.61 -0.35 -15.64
CA PRO A 73 21.31 -0.96 -16.93
C PRO A 73 20.01 -1.77 -16.83
N THR A 74 18.88 -1.09 -16.97
CA THR A 74 17.56 -1.72 -16.87
C THR A 74 17.23 -2.56 -18.09
N LEU A 75 16.35 -3.57 -17.95
CA LEU A 75 15.86 -4.38 -19.10
C LEU A 75 15.42 -3.51 -20.28
N GLY A 76 14.64 -2.47 -20.01
CA GLY A 76 14.22 -1.53 -21.06
C GLY A 76 15.40 -0.88 -21.80
N LYS A 77 16.47 -0.49 -21.10
CA LYS A 77 17.65 0.13 -21.73
C LYS A 77 18.39 -0.87 -22.59
N LEU A 78 18.69 -2.04 -22.02
CA LEU A 78 19.45 -3.08 -22.72
C LEU A 78 18.73 -3.58 -23.98
N LEU A 79 17.42 -3.79 -23.90
CA LEU A 79 16.62 -4.24 -25.04
C LEU A 79 16.48 -3.16 -26.11
N ARG A 80 16.17 -1.92 -25.73
CA ARG A 80 16.13 -0.79 -26.67
C ARG A 80 17.48 -0.60 -27.36
N ASP A 81 18.57 -0.60 -26.60
CA ASP A 81 19.92 -0.41 -27.13
C ASP A 81 20.36 -1.60 -28.03
N SER A 82 19.69 -2.76 -27.90
CA SER A 82 19.81 -3.93 -28.78
C SER A 82 18.81 -3.94 -29.96
N GLY A 83 18.07 -2.85 -30.17
CA GLY A 83 17.18 -2.66 -31.33
C GLY A 83 15.72 -3.08 -31.13
N TRP A 84 15.31 -3.43 -29.91
CA TRP A 84 13.92 -3.80 -29.60
C TRP A 84 13.04 -2.56 -29.40
N ALA A 85 11.78 -2.65 -29.84
CA ALA A 85 10.72 -1.74 -29.40
C ALA A 85 10.47 -1.96 -27.90
N THR A 86 10.30 -0.91 -27.11
CA THR A 86 10.05 -1.05 -25.66
C THR A 86 8.86 -0.22 -25.23
N GLY A 87 7.83 -0.87 -24.68
CA GLY A 87 6.61 -0.21 -24.23
C GLY A 87 6.23 -0.54 -22.79
N HIS A 88 5.88 0.48 -22.02
CA HIS A 88 5.39 0.35 -20.65
C HIS A 88 3.93 0.78 -20.56
N PHE A 89 3.08 -0.09 -20.01
CA PHE A 89 1.64 0.14 -19.86
C PHE A 89 1.21 -0.19 -18.42
N GLY A 90 0.65 0.80 -17.74
CA GLY A 90 0.14 0.71 -16.36
C GLY A 90 1.08 1.29 -15.29
N LYS A 91 1.04 0.68 -14.11
CA LYS A 91 1.78 1.06 -12.89
C LYS A 91 3.28 1.08 -13.09
N TRP A 92 3.92 2.20 -12.74
CA TRP A 92 5.38 2.31 -12.70
C TRP A 92 5.94 2.12 -11.28
N HIS A 93 5.62 3.07 -10.39
CA HIS A 93 5.96 3.03 -8.95
C HIS A 93 7.47 2.94 -8.64
N LEU A 94 8.32 3.47 -9.52
CA LEU A 94 9.78 3.55 -9.34
C LEU A 94 10.33 4.97 -9.43
N GLY A 95 9.47 5.98 -9.49
CA GLY A 95 9.88 7.38 -9.43
C GLY A 95 8.97 8.33 -10.21
N HIS A 96 9.07 9.62 -9.89
CA HIS A 96 8.59 10.71 -10.75
C HIS A 96 9.66 11.03 -11.80
N PRO A 97 9.32 11.61 -12.97
CA PRO A 97 10.34 12.19 -13.86
C PRO A 97 11.33 13.06 -13.07
N PRO A 98 12.66 12.92 -13.28
CA PRO A 98 13.35 12.16 -14.33
C PRO A 98 13.70 10.70 -13.93
N PHE A 99 12.74 9.94 -13.39
CA PHE A 99 12.85 8.52 -13.05
C PHE A 99 11.61 7.73 -13.53
N ALA A 100 10.97 8.18 -14.61
CA ALA A 100 9.80 7.54 -15.23
C ALA A 100 10.23 6.42 -16.19
N PRO A 101 9.33 5.56 -16.71
CA PRO A 101 9.73 4.44 -17.58
C PRO A 101 10.63 4.87 -18.75
N MET A 102 10.37 6.02 -19.37
CA MET A 102 11.23 6.53 -20.46
C MET A 102 12.70 6.77 -20.05
N ASP A 103 12.95 7.13 -18.79
CA ASP A 103 14.30 7.28 -18.23
C ASP A 103 14.98 5.92 -17.96
N HIS A 104 14.22 4.83 -18.09
CA HIS A 104 14.62 3.44 -17.88
C HIS A 104 14.53 2.58 -19.14
N GLY A 105 14.50 3.22 -20.31
CA GLY A 105 14.67 2.50 -21.57
C GLY A 105 13.44 2.42 -22.45
N PHE A 106 12.26 2.72 -21.91
CA PHE A 106 11.00 2.58 -22.63
C PHE A 106 10.78 3.71 -23.65
N GLU A 107 10.32 3.39 -24.84
CA GLU A 107 9.97 4.37 -25.89
C GLU A 107 8.58 4.98 -25.66
N ILE A 108 7.68 4.24 -25.01
CA ILE A 108 6.32 4.67 -24.66
C ILE A 108 5.98 4.30 -23.22
N ASP A 109 5.28 5.20 -22.51
CA ASP A 109 4.87 5.02 -21.12
C ASP A 109 3.44 5.52 -20.82
N ILE A 110 2.46 4.62 -20.89
CA ILE A 110 1.04 4.97 -20.67
C ILE A 110 0.57 4.38 -19.33
N PRO A 111 -0.09 5.12 -18.42
CA PRO A 111 -0.56 6.51 -18.52
C PRO A 111 0.44 7.53 -17.93
N ARG A 112 1.73 7.16 -17.82
CA ARG A 112 2.77 7.92 -17.09
C ARG A 112 2.34 8.30 -15.68
N HIS A 113 2.22 7.30 -14.81
CA HIS A 113 1.79 7.49 -13.42
C HIS A 113 2.81 6.94 -12.40
N PRO A 114 3.29 7.78 -11.46
CA PRO A 114 4.28 7.35 -10.46
C PRO A 114 3.66 6.62 -9.26
N GLY A 115 2.34 6.68 -9.09
CA GLY A 115 1.65 6.18 -7.91
C GLY A 115 1.46 4.65 -7.87
N PRO A 116 1.04 4.13 -6.70
CA PRO A 116 0.92 2.70 -6.44
C PRO A 116 -0.34 2.05 -7.00
N GLY A 117 -1.35 2.83 -7.35
CA GLY A 117 -2.64 2.42 -7.90
C GLY A 117 -3.05 3.38 -9.03
N PRO A 118 -4.26 3.25 -9.60
CA PRO A 118 -4.69 4.11 -10.68
C PRO A 118 -4.90 5.55 -10.18
N GLY A 119 -4.88 6.51 -11.11
CA GLY A 119 -5.16 7.91 -10.80
C GLY A 119 -6.63 8.10 -10.40
N GLY A 120 -6.96 8.04 -9.11
CA GLY A 120 -8.34 8.11 -8.64
C GLY A 120 -8.91 6.73 -8.33
N SER A 121 -9.72 6.17 -9.23
CA SER A 121 -10.31 4.81 -9.12
C SER A 121 -9.93 3.96 -10.33
N PHE A 122 -10.34 2.68 -10.32
CA PHE A 122 -10.27 1.80 -11.50
C PHE A 122 -11.26 2.23 -12.58
N LEU A 123 -12.41 2.78 -12.19
CA LEU A 123 -13.41 3.33 -13.10
C LEU A 123 -13.16 4.82 -13.37
N ALA A 124 -13.24 5.21 -14.64
CA ALA A 124 -13.12 6.57 -15.10
C ALA A 124 -14.30 7.46 -14.62
N PRO A 125 -14.10 8.78 -14.46
CA PRO A 125 -12.96 9.56 -14.96
C PRO A 125 -11.69 9.44 -14.10
N TRP A 126 -10.58 9.05 -14.73
CA TRP A 126 -9.27 8.97 -14.09
C TRP A 126 -8.59 10.34 -13.97
N ARG A 127 -7.62 10.41 -13.06
CA ARG A 127 -6.90 11.63 -12.67
C ARG A 127 -5.41 11.50 -12.97
N TYR A 128 -5.08 11.42 -14.24
CA TYR A 128 -3.70 11.45 -14.71
C TYR A 128 -3.31 12.86 -15.16
N ALA A 129 -2.06 13.26 -14.94
CA ALA A 129 -1.60 14.61 -15.29
C ALA A 129 -1.48 14.84 -16.80
N HIS A 130 -1.15 13.77 -17.55
CA HIS A 130 -0.79 13.83 -18.97
C HIS A 130 -1.42 12.68 -19.77
N TYR A 131 -2.61 12.23 -19.37
CA TYR A 131 -3.32 11.16 -20.05
C TYR A 131 -4.83 11.43 -20.01
N ASP A 132 -5.57 10.85 -20.96
CA ASP A 132 -7.02 11.00 -21.05
C ASP A 132 -7.68 10.54 -19.74
N SER A 133 -8.70 11.28 -19.30
CA SER A 133 -9.50 10.89 -18.15
C SER A 133 -10.42 9.71 -18.44
N GLY A 134 -10.60 9.36 -19.72
CA GLY A 134 -11.50 8.30 -20.16
C GLY A 134 -12.97 8.71 -20.08
N SER A 135 -13.85 7.85 -20.60
CA SER A 135 -15.30 8.04 -20.52
C SER A 135 -15.84 7.53 -19.18
N PRO A 136 -16.88 8.15 -18.57
CA PRO A 136 -17.42 7.68 -17.30
C PRO A 136 -17.75 6.18 -17.29
N GLY A 137 -17.24 5.46 -16.29
CA GLY A 137 -17.45 4.01 -16.13
C GLY A 137 -16.48 3.13 -16.92
N GLU A 138 -15.61 3.70 -17.75
CA GLU A 138 -14.55 2.96 -18.42
C GLU A 138 -13.54 2.39 -17.41
N HIS A 139 -13.06 1.16 -17.61
CA HIS A 139 -12.13 0.50 -16.68
C HIS A 139 -10.67 0.66 -17.11
N ILE A 140 -9.79 0.99 -16.17
CA ILE A 140 -8.38 1.32 -16.48
C ILE A 140 -7.62 0.14 -17.07
N GLU A 141 -7.87 -1.08 -16.61
CA GLU A 141 -7.17 -2.27 -17.15
C GLU A 141 -7.58 -2.57 -18.60
N ASP A 142 -8.87 -2.44 -18.93
CA ASP A 142 -9.35 -2.57 -20.32
C ASP A 142 -8.69 -1.51 -21.21
N ARG A 143 -8.59 -0.27 -20.69
CA ARG A 143 -7.92 0.82 -21.40
C ARG A 143 -6.44 0.51 -21.61
N MET A 144 -5.71 0.10 -20.57
CA MET A 144 -4.28 -0.25 -20.71
C MET A 144 -4.08 -1.43 -21.67
N ALA A 145 -4.95 -2.44 -21.64
CA ALA A 145 -4.90 -3.57 -22.58
C ALA A 145 -5.13 -3.11 -24.03
N SER A 146 -6.10 -2.23 -24.26
CA SER A 146 -6.39 -1.67 -25.59
C SER A 146 -5.21 -0.86 -26.15
N GLU A 147 -4.59 0.00 -25.34
CA GLU A 147 -3.42 0.80 -25.73
C GLU A 147 -2.21 -0.11 -26.04
N ALA A 148 -1.97 -1.11 -25.19
CA ALA A 148 -0.90 -2.09 -25.36
C ALA A 148 -1.12 -2.94 -26.63
N ALA A 149 -2.36 -3.39 -26.88
CA ALA A 149 -2.73 -4.13 -28.07
C ALA A 149 -2.57 -3.29 -29.35
N ALA A 150 -2.96 -2.02 -29.33
CA ALA A 150 -2.75 -1.11 -30.46
C ALA A 150 -1.25 -0.95 -30.76
N TRP A 151 -0.43 -0.70 -29.74
CA TRP A 151 1.01 -0.58 -29.88
C TRP A 151 1.66 -1.86 -30.40
N LEU A 152 1.23 -3.03 -29.92
CA LEU A 152 1.70 -4.34 -30.37
C LEU A 152 1.42 -4.54 -31.87
N ARG A 153 0.19 -4.25 -32.33
CA ARG A 153 -0.18 -4.31 -33.76
C ARG A 153 0.73 -3.42 -34.61
N GLU A 154 1.06 -2.22 -34.12
CA GLU A 154 2.00 -1.33 -34.81
C GLU A 154 3.41 -1.92 -34.90
N GLN A 155 3.91 -2.54 -33.83
CA GLN A 155 5.26 -3.14 -33.83
C GLN A 155 5.33 -4.36 -34.75
N SER A 156 4.31 -5.23 -34.71
CA SER A 156 4.20 -6.38 -35.60
C SER A 156 4.12 -5.96 -37.07
N ALA A 157 3.28 -4.96 -37.40
CA ALA A 157 3.20 -4.43 -38.77
C ALA A 157 4.51 -3.79 -39.26
N ALA A 158 5.34 -3.28 -38.34
CA ALA A 158 6.66 -2.74 -38.63
C ALA A 158 7.78 -3.81 -38.62
N GLU A 159 7.44 -5.08 -38.36
CA GLU A 159 8.38 -6.21 -38.21
C GLU A 159 9.49 -5.92 -37.19
N ARG A 160 9.17 -5.17 -36.13
CA ARG A 160 10.14 -4.80 -35.08
C ARG A 160 9.90 -5.67 -33.83
N PRO A 161 10.93 -6.39 -33.33
CA PRO A 161 10.77 -7.19 -32.12
C PRO A 161 10.46 -6.27 -30.93
N PHE A 162 9.58 -6.72 -30.03
CA PHE A 162 9.02 -5.88 -28.97
C PHE A 162 9.23 -6.46 -27.57
N TYR A 163 9.47 -5.56 -26.61
CA TYR A 163 9.41 -5.82 -25.18
C TYR A 163 8.28 -5.00 -24.58
N LEU A 164 7.22 -5.69 -24.17
CA LEU A 164 6.03 -5.10 -23.60
C LEU A 164 6.00 -5.34 -22.10
N GLN A 165 6.12 -4.28 -21.32
CA GLN A 165 5.93 -4.30 -19.88
C GLN A 165 4.48 -3.92 -19.55
N PHE A 166 3.64 -4.94 -19.32
CA PHE A 166 2.25 -4.76 -18.91
C PHE A 166 2.13 -4.89 -17.39
N TRP A 167 2.29 -3.77 -16.70
CA TRP A 167 2.26 -3.71 -15.25
C TRP A 167 0.93 -3.15 -14.79
N GLN A 168 -0.07 -4.00 -14.66
CA GLN A 168 -1.41 -3.59 -14.25
C GLN A 168 -1.43 -2.91 -12.87
N PHE A 169 -2.44 -2.05 -12.66
CA PHE A 169 -2.74 -1.50 -11.34
C PHE A 169 -3.52 -2.52 -10.51
N SER A 170 -4.31 -3.37 -11.17
CA SER A 170 -4.98 -4.50 -10.57
C SER A 170 -3.98 -5.42 -9.87
N VAL A 171 -4.30 -5.96 -8.70
CA VAL A 171 -5.54 -5.82 -7.92
C VAL A 171 -5.33 -4.93 -6.69
N HIS A 172 -4.53 -3.87 -6.84
CA HIS A 172 -4.19 -2.95 -5.75
C HIS A 172 -5.41 -2.09 -5.34
N ALA A 173 -5.46 -1.63 -4.09
CA ALA A 173 -6.41 -0.61 -3.66
C ALA A 173 -6.23 0.73 -4.41
N PRO A 174 -7.26 1.60 -4.52
CA PRO A 174 -8.62 1.44 -4.01
C PRO A 174 -9.35 0.29 -4.70
N PHE A 175 -10.16 -0.46 -3.94
CA PHE A 175 -10.89 -1.60 -4.48
C PHE A 175 -12.13 -1.11 -5.21
N ASP A 176 -12.14 -1.28 -6.52
CA ASP A 176 -13.27 -0.94 -7.37
C ASP A 176 -13.18 -1.76 -8.65
N ALA A 177 -14.34 -2.13 -9.19
CA ALA A 177 -14.47 -3.02 -10.34
C ALA A 177 -15.76 -2.73 -11.10
N LYS A 178 -15.87 -3.30 -12.30
CA LYS A 178 -17.06 -3.21 -13.16
C LYS A 178 -18.33 -3.65 -12.42
N PRO A 179 -19.41 -2.84 -12.39
CA PRO A 179 -20.62 -3.16 -11.63
C PRO A 179 -21.22 -4.54 -11.93
N GLU A 180 -21.27 -4.92 -13.20
CA GLU A 180 -21.81 -6.19 -13.67
C GLU A 180 -21.01 -7.40 -13.19
N LEU A 181 -19.68 -7.26 -13.02
CA LEU A 181 -18.85 -8.31 -12.45
C LEU A 181 -19.02 -8.40 -10.93
N LYS A 182 -19.16 -7.25 -10.24
CA LYS A 182 -19.50 -7.25 -8.81
C LYS A 182 -20.82 -7.98 -8.56
N GLU A 183 -21.84 -7.72 -9.37
CA GLU A 183 -23.13 -8.42 -9.30
C GLU A 183 -22.98 -9.92 -9.59
N LYS A 184 -22.20 -10.31 -10.60
CA LYS A 184 -21.91 -11.71 -10.92
C LYS A 184 -21.33 -12.49 -9.73
N TYR A 185 -20.41 -11.88 -8.99
CA TYR A 185 -19.76 -12.52 -7.84
C TYR A 185 -20.53 -12.38 -6.53
N ALA A 186 -21.40 -11.36 -6.39
CA ALA A 186 -22.29 -11.23 -5.24
C ALA A 186 -23.24 -12.43 -5.09
N GLY A 187 -23.63 -13.08 -6.20
CA GLY A 187 -24.40 -14.33 -6.18
C GLY A 187 -23.59 -15.60 -5.92
N ARG A 188 -22.33 -15.48 -5.50
CA ARG A 188 -21.43 -16.63 -5.25
C ARG A 188 -20.83 -16.63 -3.84
N VAL A 189 -21.16 -15.64 -3.03
CA VAL A 189 -20.67 -15.50 -1.66
C VAL A 189 -21.79 -15.88 -0.69
N ASP A 190 -21.41 -16.50 0.42
CA ASP A 190 -22.31 -16.74 1.55
C ASP A 190 -22.10 -15.61 2.58
N PRO A 191 -23.05 -14.68 2.74
CA PRO A 191 -22.89 -13.53 3.63
C PRO A 191 -22.89 -13.92 5.13
N ASP A 192 -23.30 -15.15 5.47
CA ASP A 192 -23.32 -15.65 6.84
C ASP A 192 -21.99 -16.31 7.25
N GLU A 193 -21.03 -16.47 6.32
CA GLU A 193 -19.71 -17.00 6.64
C GLU A 193 -18.85 -16.00 7.44
N ASP A 194 -17.94 -16.57 8.25
CA ASP A 194 -16.98 -15.78 9.03
C ASP A 194 -16.09 -14.96 8.09
N ILE A 195 -15.72 -13.74 8.47
CA ILE A 195 -14.80 -12.88 7.70
C ILE A 195 -13.44 -13.54 7.42
N ASP A 196 -13.10 -14.55 8.20
CA ASP A 196 -11.91 -15.38 8.06
C ASP A 196 -12.22 -16.75 7.39
N SER A 197 -13.36 -16.91 6.69
CA SER A 197 -13.74 -18.18 6.03
C SER A 197 -13.01 -18.43 4.72
N GLY A 198 -12.63 -17.38 3.98
CA GLY A 198 -11.88 -17.56 2.74
C GLY A 198 -11.78 -16.33 1.85
N GLN A 199 -11.97 -16.57 0.55
CA GLN A 199 -11.86 -15.59 -0.51
C GLN A 199 -13.26 -15.09 -0.92
N ASP A 200 -13.86 -14.26 -0.08
CA ASP A 200 -15.30 -13.94 -0.16
C ASP A 200 -15.59 -12.47 -0.53
N SER A 201 -14.68 -11.82 -1.25
CA SER A 201 -14.87 -10.45 -1.76
C SER A 201 -15.34 -10.48 -3.23
N PRO A 202 -16.63 -10.17 -3.51
CA PRO A 202 -17.12 -10.00 -4.88
C PRO A 202 -16.37 -8.92 -5.65
N THR A 203 -16.01 -7.81 -5.00
CA THR A 203 -15.26 -6.73 -5.64
C THR A 203 -13.88 -7.21 -6.06
N TYR A 204 -13.14 -7.90 -5.18
CA TYR A 204 -11.81 -8.39 -5.53
C TYR A 204 -11.86 -9.47 -6.61
N ALA A 205 -12.82 -10.39 -6.55
CA ALA A 205 -13.04 -11.38 -7.61
C ALA A 205 -13.34 -10.71 -8.97
N ALA A 206 -14.14 -9.64 -8.98
CA ALA A 206 -14.41 -8.85 -10.18
C ALA A 206 -13.15 -8.13 -10.71
N MET A 207 -12.28 -7.63 -9.83
CA MET A 207 -10.98 -7.05 -10.23
C MET A 207 -10.05 -8.09 -10.86
N VAL A 208 -10.03 -9.31 -10.32
CA VAL A 208 -9.25 -10.44 -10.86
C VAL A 208 -9.77 -10.85 -12.23
N GLU A 209 -11.09 -11.00 -12.41
CA GLU A 209 -11.67 -11.29 -13.73
C GLU A 209 -11.39 -10.18 -14.74
N THR A 210 -11.43 -8.91 -14.32
CA THR A 210 -11.07 -7.80 -15.22
C THR A 210 -9.59 -7.81 -15.63
N LEU A 211 -8.69 -8.21 -14.71
CA LEU A 211 -7.28 -8.45 -15.03
C LEU A 211 -7.15 -9.60 -16.05
N ASP A 212 -7.89 -10.69 -15.88
CA ASP A 212 -7.91 -11.84 -16.79
C ASP A 212 -8.39 -11.44 -18.19
N ASP A 213 -9.50 -10.70 -18.30
CA ASP A 213 -10.01 -10.15 -19.58
C ASP A 213 -8.97 -9.27 -20.29
N ALA A 214 -8.26 -8.41 -19.53
CA ALA A 214 -7.21 -7.54 -20.04
C ALA A 214 -5.99 -8.33 -20.55
N VAL A 215 -5.64 -9.44 -19.88
CA VAL A 215 -4.63 -10.38 -20.39
C VAL A 215 -5.13 -11.08 -21.65
N GLY A 216 -6.39 -11.55 -21.67
CA GLY A 216 -7.02 -12.16 -22.83
C GLY A 216 -6.96 -11.27 -24.07
N THR A 217 -7.20 -9.97 -23.92
CA THR A 217 -7.07 -8.98 -25.01
C THR A 217 -5.66 -8.99 -25.64
N LEU A 218 -4.60 -9.13 -24.84
CA LEU A 218 -3.23 -9.20 -25.36
C LEU A 218 -2.95 -10.54 -26.03
N LEU A 219 -3.46 -11.65 -25.48
CA LEU A 219 -3.32 -12.98 -26.07
C LEU A 219 -4.02 -13.05 -27.43
N ASP A 220 -5.27 -12.57 -27.51
CA ASP A 220 -6.02 -12.47 -28.75
C ASP A 220 -5.28 -11.60 -29.77
N THR A 221 -4.66 -10.50 -29.33
CA THR A 221 -3.87 -9.64 -30.22
C THR A 221 -2.61 -10.35 -30.76
N LEU A 222 -1.95 -11.19 -29.95
CA LEU A 222 -0.83 -12.01 -30.40
C LEU A 222 -1.27 -13.04 -31.45
N ASP A 223 -2.44 -13.66 -31.28
CA ASP A 223 -3.03 -14.57 -32.26
C ASP A 223 -3.42 -13.85 -33.56
N GLU A 224 -4.08 -12.69 -33.45
CA GLU A 224 -4.49 -11.84 -34.56
C GLU A 224 -3.30 -11.39 -35.43
N THR A 225 -2.19 -11.03 -34.79
CA THR A 225 -0.96 -10.54 -35.45
C THR A 225 -0.05 -11.67 -35.93
N GLY A 226 -0.28 -12.91 -35.48
CA GLY A 226 0.57 -14.06 -35.79
C GLY A 226 1.87 -14.11 -34.97
N GLU A 227 1.97 -13.33 -33.90
CA GLU A 227 3.17 -13.22 -33.05
C GLU A 227 3.19 -14.24 -31.90
N ALA A 228 2.10 -14.98 -31.68
CA ALA A 228 1.96 -15.91 -30.55
C ALA A 228 3.09 -16.96 -30.47
N GLU A 229 3.47 -17.57 -31.60
CA GLU A 229 4.53 -18.58 -31.67
C GLU A 229 5.96 -18.00 -31.51
N HIS A 230 6.09 -16.67 -31.54
CA HIS A 230 7.36 -15.95 -31.46
C HIS A 230 7.49 -15.10 -30.18
N THR A 231 6.53 -15.22 -29.26
CA THR A 231 6.49 -14.40 -28.04
C THR A 231 6.71 -15.24 -26.79
N ILE A 232 7.62 -14.77 -25.93
CA ILE A 232 7.75 -15.27 -24.55
C ILE A 232 6.77 -14.48 -23.69
N ILE A 233 5.84 -15.16 -23.01
CA ILE A 233 4.88 -14.53 -22.11
C ILE A 233 5.21 -14.94 -20.68
N VAL A 234 5.30 -13.95 -19.78
CA VAL A 234 5.49 -14.18 -18.36
C VAL A 234 4.42 -13.47 -17.56
N PHE A 235 3.63 -14.25 -16.83
CA PHE A 235 2.71 -13.77 -15.82
C PHE A 235 3.38 -13.89 -14.44
N PHE A 236 3.36 -12.82 -13.65
CA PHE A 236 4.04 -12.75 -12.34
C PHE A 236 3.42 -11.65 -11.45
N SER A 237 3.34 -11.86 -10.13
CA SER A 237 2.92 -10.81 -9.17
C SER A 237 4.10 -10.16 -8.44
N ASP A 238 4.01 -8.88 -8.08
CA ASP A 238 5.09 -8.14 -7.41
C ASP A 238 5.19 -8.37 -5.90
N ASN A 239 4.21 -9.00 -5.27
CA ASN A 239 4.16 -9.44 -3.86
C ASN A 239 2.90 -10.29 -3.62
N GLY A 240 2.79 -10.84 -2.40
CA GLY A 240 1.61 -11.56 -1.92
C GLY A 240 0.36 -10.70 -1.71
N GLY A 241 -0.78 -11.36 -1.49
CA GLY A 241 -2.11 -10.73 -1.40
C GLY A 241 -2.29 -9.83 -0.18
N ASN A 242 -3.16 -8.80 -0.30
CA ASN A 242 -3.56 -7.97 0.84
C ASN A 242 -4.72 -8.62 1.60
N GLU A 243 -4.42 -9.20 2.75
CA GLU A 243 -5.40 -9.92 3.59
C GLU A 243 -5.94 -9.07 4.75
N TYR A 244 -5.61 -7.77 4.83
CA TYR A 244 -5.83 -6.99 6.05
C TYR A 244 -6.54 -5.65 5.84
N ASN A 245 -6.73 -5.22 4.60
CA ASN A 245 -7.71 -4.19 4.32
C ASN A 245 -9.12 -4.76 4.43
N MET A 246 -10.10 -3.89 4.65
CA MET A 246 -11.52 -4.26 4.65
C MET A 246 -12.22 -3.62 3.46
N ILE A 247 -13.08 -4.39 2.80
CA ILE A 247 -13.97 -3.94 1.74
C ILE A 247 -15.41 -4.08 2.24
N PHE A 248 -16.20 -3.04 2.03
CA PHE A 248 -17.65 -3.11 2.22
C PHE A 248 -18.28 -3.65 0.94
N GLU A 249 -18.90 -4.82 1.05
CA GLU A 249 -19.46 -5.59 -0.06
C GLU A 249 -20.98 -5.63 0.05
N ARG A 250 -21.64 -6.12 -1.00
CA ARG A 250 -23.07 -6.42 -1.02
C ARG A 250 -23.28 -7.81 -1.59
N ASP A 251 -24.14 -8.59 -0.95
CA ASP A 251 -24.57 -9.90 -1.46
C ASP A 251 -25.62 -9.76 -2.58
N GLU A 252 -26.11 -10.90 -3.08
CA GLU A 252 -27.14 -10.96 -4.13
C GLU A 252 -28.47 -10.28 -3.76
N ASN A 253 -28.77 -10.12 -2.47
CA ASN A 253 -29.98 -9.46 -1.98
C ASN A 253 -29.76 -7.94 -1.78
N GLY A 254 -28.55 -7.44 -2.11
CA GLY A 254 -28.14 -6.05 -1.92
C GLY A 254 -27.73 -5.73 -0.48
N GLU A 255 -27.61 -6.77 0.34
CA GLU A 255 -27.46 -6.73 1.77
C GLU A 255 -25.94 -6.59 2.09
N GLY A 256 -25.56 -5.53 2.83
CA GLY A 256 -24.14 -5.17 3.02
C GLY A 256 -23.35 -6.01 4.04
N PHE A 257 -22.08 -6.33 3.78
CA PHE A 257 -21.19 -7.06 4.69
C PHE A 257 -19.72 -6.61 4.54
N LEU A 258 -18.82 -7.09 5.42
CA LEU A 258 -17.39 -6.80 5.33
C LEU A 258 -16.61 -8.03 4.88
N ALA A 259 -15.72 -7.84 3.92
CA ALA A 259 -14.81 -8.88 3.44
C ALA A 259 -13.36 -8.41 3.42
N ARG A 260 -12.42 -9.34 3.61
CA ARG A 260 -11.02 -9.12 3.24
C ARG A 260 -10.91 -9.23 1.71
N PRO A 261 -10.00 -8.47 1.06
CA PRO A 261 -9.83 -8.55 -0.39
C PRO A 261 -9.46 -9.96 -0.84
N THR A 262 -8.58 -10.64 -0.10
CA THR A 262 -8.11 -11.97 -0.44
C THR A 262 -7.61 -12.72 0.78
N ASP A 263 -7.22 -13.96 0.55
CA ASP A 263 -6.73 -14.92 1.52
C ASP A 263 -5.65 -15.79 0.85
N ASN A 264 -4.48 -15.88 1.49
CA ASN A 264 -3.31 -16.62 1.01
C ASN A 264 -3.17 -18.00 1.67
N ARG A 265 -4.09 -18.40 2.55
CA ARG A 265 -4.03 -19.71 3.23
C ARG A 265 -3.90 -20.85 2.21
N PRO A 266 -3.07 -21.87 2.50
CA PRO A 266 -2.44 -22.15 3.80
C PRO A 266 -1.13 -21.38 4.05
N LEU A 267 -0.73 -20.45 3.18
CA LEU A 267 0.48 -19.65 3.40
C LEU A 267 0.26 -18.65 4.53
N ARG A 268 1.30 -18.42 5.34
CA ARG A 268 1.24 -17.45 6.44
C ARG A 268 1.50 -16.02 5.97
N GLY A 269 0.69 -15.11 6.48
CA GLY A 269 0.82 -13.67 6.23
C GLY A 269 0.52 -13.29 4.79
N GLY A 270 0.60 -11.99 4.51
CA GLY A 270 0.33 -11.44 3.19
C GLY A 270 1.29 -10.33 2.85
N LYS A 271 0.86 -9.44 1.95
CA LYS A 271 1.59 -8.23 1.58
C LYS A 271 2.26 -7.57 2.80
N ALA A 272 3.51 -7.17 2.62
CA ALA A 272 4.34 -6.53 3.64
C ALA A 272 4.74 -7.43 4.84
N THR A 273 4.68 -8.76 4.68
CA THR A 273 5.24 -9.75 5.63
C THR A 273 6.30 -10.62 4.94
N ILE A 274 7.31 -11.11 5.68
CA ILE A 274 8.41 -11.93 5.11
C ILE A 274 8.06 -13.44 5.02
N PHE A 275 6.90 -13.81 5.56
CA PHE A 275 6.34 -15.15 5.50
C PHE A 275 5.89 -15.52 4.07
N GLU A 276 5.64 -16.80 3.81
CA GLU A 276 5.36 -17.36 2.49
C GLU A 276 4.24 -16.61 1.78
N GLY A 277 3.16 -16.26 2.47
CA GLY A 277 2.03 -15.58 1.82
C GLY A 277 2.31 -14.12 1.46
N GLY A 278 3.39 -13.52 1.97
CA GLY A 278 3.84 -12.19 1.57
C GLY A 278 4.81 -12.16 0.38
N ILE A 279 5.52 -13.26 0.12
CA ILE A 279 6.58 -13.32 -0.91
C ILE A 279 6.35 -14.36 -2.00
N ARG A 280 5.59 -15.43 -1.76
CA ARG A 280 5.26 -16.43 -2.77
C ARG A 280 4.15 -15.88 -3.67
N VAL A 281 4.31 -16.02 -4.98
CA VAL A 281 3.44 -15.40 -5.98
C VAL A 281 3.08 -16.39 -7.09
N PRO A 282 1.94 -16.21 -7.78
CA PRO A 282 1.67 -16.97 -8.99
C PRO A 282 2.68 -16.57 -10.08
N ALA A 283 3.21 -17.58 -10.80
CA ALA A 283 4.04 -17.37 -11.96
C ALA A 283 3.76 -18.40 -13.07
N ILE A 284 3.64 -17.90 -14.30
CA ILE A 284 3.45 -18.72 -15.50
C ILE A 284 4.42 -18.21 -16.56
N VAL A 285 5.13 -19.13 -17.22
CA VAL A 285 5.95 -18.83 -18.40
C VAL A 285 5.43 -19.63 -19.59
N VAL A 286 5.15 -18.95 -20.69
CA VAL A 286 4.84 -19.53 -21.99
C VAL A 286 5.98 -19.16 -22.94
N TRP A 287 6.60 -20.17 -23.53
CA TRP A 287 7.67 -19.99 -24.50
C TRP A 287 7.58 -21.10 -25.56
N PRO A 288 6.92 -20.85 -26.69
CA PRO A 288 6.76 -21.83 -27.75
C PRO A 288 8.12 -22.39 -28.21
N GLY A 289 8.17 -23.70 -28.41
CA GLY A 289 9.39 -24.42 -28.81
C GLY A 289 10.41 -24.68 -27.70
N VAL A 290 10.25 -24.09 -26.50
CA VAL A 290 11.13 -24.31 -25.33
C VAL A 290 10.37 -24.97 -24.19
N VAL A 291 9.23 -24.39 -23.82
CA VAL A 291 8.42 -24.85 -22.68
C VAL A 291 7.37 -25.85 -23.14
N GLU A 292 7.30 -27.02 -22.49
CA GLU A 292 6.20 -27.97 -22.70
C GLU A 292 4.85 -27.37 -22.28
N PRO A 293 3.84 -27.28 -23.17
CA PRO A 293 2.52 -26.74 -22.83
C PRO A 293 1.83 -27.51 -21.70
N GLY A 294 1.18 -26.81 -20.78
CA GLY A 294 0.48 -27.42 -19.63
C GLY A 294 1.39 -27.99 -18.52
N SER A 295 2.71 -27.93 -18.68
CA SER A 295 3.67 -28.39 -17.67
C SER A 295 3.61 -27.58 -16.37
N ARG A 296 4.06 -28.20 -15.27
CA ARG A 296 4.24 -27.58 -13.96
C ARG A 296 5.63 -27.95 -13.42
N THR A 297 6.23 -27.07 -12.64
CA THR A 297 7.53 -27.31 -11.98
C THR A 297 7.53 -26.75 -10.56
N ASP A 298 8.28 -27.41 -9.69
CA ASP A 298 8.64 -26.97 -8.32
C ASP A 298 9.99 -26.25 -8.28
N ALA A 299 10.62 -26.01 -9.45
CA ALA A 299 11.83 -25.21 -9.53
C ALA A 299 11.61 -23.83 -8.89
N ARG A 300 12.53 -23.46 -7.99
CA ARG A 300 12.39 -22.24 -7.19
C ARG A 300 12.94 -21.01 -7.90
N ILE A 301 12.05 -20.11 -8.29
CA ILE A 301 12.39 -18.86 -8.98
C ILE A 301 12.09 -17.64 -8.12
N GLN A 302 12.85 -16.57 -8.34
CA GLN A 302 12.65 -15.26 -7.74
C GLN A 302 12.56 -14.19 -8.84
N SER A 303 11.87 -13.08 -8.57
CA SER A 303 11.69 -12.00 -9.55
C SER A 303 13.00 -11.42 -10.12
N THR A 304 14.13 -11.55 -9.40
CA THR A 304 15.48 -11.18 -9.88
C THR A 304 15.94 -12.01 -11.06
N ASP A 305 15.46 -13.25 -11.19
CA ASP A 305 15.90 -14.22 -12.18
C ASP A 305 15.36 -13.90 -13.59
N LEU A 306 14.26 -13.16 -13.68
CA LEU A 306 13.68 -12.73 -14.95
C LEU A 306 14.68 -11.91 -15.77
N TYR A 307 15.50 -11.10 -15.11
CA TYR A 307 16.49 -10.24 -15.77
C TYR A 307 17.55 -11.04 -16.57
N PRO A 308 18.37 -11.91 -15.95
CA PRO A 308 19.35 -12.68 -16.71
C PRO A 308 18.69 -13.69 -17.66
N SER A 309 17.55 -14.29 -17.28
CA SER A 309 16.86 -15.26 -18.12
C SER A 309 16.40 -14.65 -19.44
N PHE A 310 15.81 -13.44 -19.42
CA PHE A 310 15.37 -12.76 -20.64
C PHE A 310 16.53 -12.26 -21.49
N LEU A 311 17.58 -11.71 -20.87
CA LEU A 311 18.75 -11.28 -21.63
C LEU A 311 19.42 -12.47 -22.33
N ASN A 312 19.61 -13.58 -21.63
CA ASN A 312 20.14 -14.82 -22.22
C ASN A 312 19.21 -15.40 -23.30
N ALA A 313 17.90 -15.42 -23.07
CA ALA A 313 16.90 -15.89 -24.04
C ALA A 313 16.95 -15.12 -25.35
N LEU A 314 17.19 -13.81 -25.27
CA LEU A 314 17.21 -12.90 -26.41
C LEU A 314 18.60 -12.69 -27.01
N GLY A 315 19.63 -13.36 -26.46
CA GLY A 315 21.01 -13.21 -26.90
C GLY A 315 21.60 -11.82 -26.64
N VAL A 316 21.12 -11.13 -25.60
CA VAL A 316 21.63 -9.83 -25.16
C VAL A 316 22.61 -10.07 -24.02
N ASP A 317 23.84 -9.55 -24.17
CA ASP A 317 24.89 -9.72 -23.16
C ASP A 317 24.53 -9.05 -21.83
N LEU A 318 24.89 -9.71 -20.73
CA LEU A 318 24.83 -9.09 -19.41
C LEU A 318 25.80 -7.88 -19.35
N PRO A 319 25.37 -6.74 -18.79
CA PRO A 319 26.19 -5.53 -18.74
C PRO A 319 27.46 -5.71 -17.90
N GLU A 320 28.60 -5.30 -18.47
CA GLU A 320 29.89 -5.36 -17.76
C GLU A 320 29.86 -4.50 -16.48
N GLY A 321 30.36 -5.05 -15.37
CA GLY A 321 30.47 -4.33 -14.10
C GLY A 321 29.15 -4.10 -13.36
N HIS A 322 28.04 -4.68 -13.84
CA HIS A 322 26.75 -4.68 -13.15
C HIS A 322 26.51 -6.05 -12.49
N PRO A 323 26.59 -6.16 -11.15
CA PRO A 323 26.28 -7.42 -10.48
C PRO A 323 24.81 -7.79 -10.69
N VAL A 324 24.58 -9.02 -11.11
CA VAL A 324 23.27 -9.65 -11.24
C VAL A 324 23.15 -10.69 -10.14
N ASP A 325 22.13 -10.57 -9.29
CA ASP A 325 21.87 -11.49 -8.19
C ASP A 325 20.95 -12.65 -8.61
N GLY A 326 20.16 -12.47 -9.68
CA GLY A 326 19.31 -13.51 -10.24
C GLY A 326 20.10 -14.60 -11.00
N ILE A 327 19.46 -15.75 -11.19
CA ILE A 327 19.98 -16.86 -12.00
C ILE A 327 19.17 -17.04 -13.29
N ASP A 328 19.74 -17.74 -14.27
CA ASP A 328 19.00 -18.10 -15.48
C ASP A 328 18.07 -19.29 -15.19
N ILE A 329 16.76 -19.11 -15.40
CA ILE A 329 15.72 -20.13 -15.14
C ILE A 329 15.48 -21.04 -16.35
N ARG A 330 16.17 -20.81 -17.48
CA ARG A 330 16.02 -21.63 -18.68
C ARG A 330 16.15 -23.15 -18.43
N PRO A 331 17.06 -23.65 -17.57
CA PRO A 331 17.10 -25.08 -17.25
C PRO A 331 15.75 -25.62 -16.74
N ALA A 332 15.05 -24.88 -15.87
CA ALA A 332 13.73 -25.28 -15.39
C ALA A 332 12.68 -25.28 -16.50
N LEU A 333 12.71 -24.27 -17.39
CA LEU A 333 11.79 -24.15 -18.51
C LEU A 333 11.92 -25.30 -19.52
N GLU A 334 13.14 -25.84 -19.66
CA GLU A 334 13.45 -27.01 -20.49
C GLU A 334 13.22 -28.35 -19.75
N GLY A 335 12.65 -28.32 -18.54
CA GLY A 335 12.31 -29.51 -17.73
C GLY A 335 13.48 -30.08 -16.91
N GLY A 336 14.59 -29.36 -16.81
CA GLY A 336 15.75 -29.71 -16.00
C GLY A 336 15.68 -29.17 -14.57
N GLU A 337 16.69 -29.52 -13.76
CA GLU A 337 16.85 -29.01 -12.40
C GLU A 337 17.41 -27.58 -12.39
N LEU A 338 16.98 -26.78 -11.41
CA LEU A 338 17.46 -25.41 -11.22
C LEU A 338 18.26 -25.31 -9.91
N GLU A 339 19.58 -25.20 -10.04
CA GLU A 339 20.46 -25.06 -8.88
C GLU A 339 20.49 -23.61 -8.36
N ARG A 340 20.37 -23.44 -7.02
CA ARG A 340 20.53 -22.15 -6.34
C ARG A 340 21.39 -22.31 -5.08
N PRO A 341 22.72 -22.45 -5.24
CA PRO A 341 23.62 -22.75 -4.11
C PRO A 341 23.67 -21.67 -3.02
N GLY A 342 23.36 -20.41 -3.37
CA GLY A 342 23.30 -19.30 -2.40
C GLY A 342 21.98 -19.19 -1.64
N GLY A 343 20.98 -20.00 -1.99
CA GLY A 343 19.60 -19.82 -1.54
C GLY A 343 18.95 -18.56 -2.12
N MET A 344 17.65 -18.41 -1.87
CA MET A 344 16.86 -17.25 -2.27
C MET A 344 16.76 -16.28 -1.10
N ILE A 345 17.18 -15.03 -1.30
CA ILE A 345 17.25 -14.02 -0.23
C ILE A 345 16.10 -13.02 -0.35
N THR A 346 15.42 -12.76 0.76
CA THR A 346 14.46 -11.67 0.90
C THR A 346 14.97 -10.70 1.96
N TYR A 347 15.33 -9.48 1.55
CA TYR A 347 15.81 -8.44 2.46
C TYR A 347 14.70 -7.44 2.79
N PHE A 348 14.18 -7.48 4.02
CA PHE A 348 13.03 -6.66 4.42
C PHE A 348 13.26 -5.94 5.77
N PRO A 349 14.08 -4.86 5.77
CA PRO A 349 14.48 -4.18 7.00
C PRO A 349 13.44 -3.15 7.50
N HIS A 350 12.15 -3.51 7.43
CA HIS A 350 11.02 -2.63 7.73
C HIS A 350 9.98 -3.31 8.63
N ASP A 351 9.19 -2.50 9.34
CA ASP A 351 8.14 -2.94 10.25
C ASP A 351 6.81 -2.17 10.02
N PRO A 352 6.08 -2.47 8.92
CA PRO A 352 4.97 -1.66 8.40
C PRO A 352 3.67 -1.69 9.24
N GLY A 353 3.61 -2.47 10.34
CA GLY A 353 2.47 -2.50 11.27
C GLY A 353 1.20 -3.19 10.74
N VAL A 354 1.33 -4.18 9.87
CA VAL A 354 0.24 -5.03 9.31
C VAL A 354 0.09 -6.34 10.11
N PRO A 355 -0.98 -7.15 9.98
CA PRO A 355 -1.00 -8.46 10.62
C PRO A 355 0.22 -9.31 10.23
N GLU A 356 0.72 -10.13 11.16
CA GLU A 356 1.93 -10.95 10.97
C GLU A 356 3.21 -10.15 10.65
N TRP A 357 3.22 -8.81 10.85
CA TRP A 357 4.44 -8.00 10.72
C TRP A 357 5.53 -8.43 11.71
N MET A 358 6.78 -8.28 11.28
CA MET A 358 7.96 -8.53 12.10
C MET A 358 8.86 -7.29 12.16
N PRO A 359 9.69 -7.14 13.21
CA PRO A 359 10.78 -6.17 13.20
C PRO A 359 11.70 -6.37 11.98
N PRO A 360 12.57 -5.37 11.67
CA PRO A 360 13.49 -5.46 10.54
C PRO A 360 14.16 -6.83 10.43
N SER A 361 14.04 -7.47 9.26
CA SER A 361 14.44 -8.85 9.07
C SER A 361 15.00 -9.15 7.68
N VAL A 362 15.58 -10.33 7.56
CA VAL A 362 16.06 -10.91 6.30
C VAL A 362 15.80 -12.41 6.35
N ALA A 363 15.43 -13.00 5.22
CA ALA A 363 15.19 -14.42 5.10
C ALA A 363 16.04 -15.05 4.00
N VAL A 364 16.39 -16.32 4.19
CA VAL A 364 16.93 -17.20 3.15
C VAL A 364 16.05 -18.43 3.03
N HIS A 365 15.71 -18.82 1.79
CA HIS A 365 15.08 -20.09 1.47
C HIS A 365 16.08 -20.95 0.67
N HIS A 366 16.55 -22.05 1.26
CA HIS A 366 17.56 -22.93 0.67
C HIS A 366 17.24 -24.41 0.96
N GLY A 367 17.11 -25.21 -0.09
CA GLY A 367 16.52 -26.55 0.01
C GLY A 367 15.10 -26.47 0.56
N ASP A 368 14.75 -27.35 1.49
CA ASP A 368 13.43 -27.34 2.15
C ASP A 368 13.34 -26.32 3.29
N TRP A 369 14.44 -25.66 3.63
CA TRP A 369 14.54 -24.84 4.83
C TRP A 369 14.44 -23.35 4.54
N LYS A 370 13.66 -22.65 5.37
CA LYS A 370 13.60 -21.19 5.41
C LYS A 370 14.05 -20.69 6.78
N LEU A 371 15.06 -19.82 6.79
CA LEU A 371 15.50 -19.11 7.99
C LEU A 371 15.13 -17.64 7.87
N ILE A 372 14.48 -17.08 8.88
CA ILE A 372 14.27 -15.66 9.08
C ILE A 372 15.18 -15.17 10.22
N ARG A 373 16.07 -14.23 9.92
CA ARG A 373 16.86 -13.48 10.92
C ARG A 373 16.17 -12.15 11.21
N VAL A 374 15.81 -11.93 12.47
CA VAL A 374 15.32 -10.64 12.97
C VAL A 374 16.48 -9.87 13.61
N PHE A 375 16.75 -8.66 13.12
CA PHE A 375 17.93 -7.91 13.51
C PHE A 375 17.90 -7.51 15.00
N HIS A 376 18.94 -7.87 15.74
CA HIS A 376 19.15 -7.55 17.16
C HIS A 376 18.03 -7.95 18.13
N ASP A 377 17.12 -8.83 17.72
CA ASP A 377 15.90 -9.13 18.47
C ASP A 377 16.06 -10.24 19.52
N GLY A 378 17.24 -10.88 19.60
CA GLY A 378 17.61 -11.88 20.59
C GLY A 378 18.08 -11.29 21.92
N GLU A 379 18.62 -12.16 22.79
CA GLU A 379 19.25 -11.74 24.04
C GLU A 379 20.62 -11.11 23.80
N ALA A 380 21.03 -10.20 24.68
CA ALA A 380 22.34 -9.53 24.64
C ALA A 380 22.71 -8.90 23.27
N GLY A 381 21.71 -8.48 22.48
CA GLY A 381 21.91 -7.86 21.16
C GLY A 381 22.13 -8.84 20.00
N ALA A 382 22.04 -10.15 20.25
CA ALA A 382 22.03 -11.18 19.22
C ALA A 382 20.80 -11.06 18.30
N HIS A 383 20.84 -11.75 17.17
CA HIS A 383 19.66 -11.90 16.30
C HIS A 383 18.66 -12.90 16.90
N ARG A 384 17.37 -12.72 16.59
CA ARG A 384 16.36 -13.79 16.77
C ARG A 384 16.24 -14.57 15.47
N TYR A 385 16.09 -15.88 15.57
CA TYR A 385 15.97 -16.77 14.43
C TYR A 385 14.63 -17.51 14.45
N LEU A 386 13.96 -17.54 13.31
CA LEU A 386 12.82 -18.42 13.03
C LEU A 386 13.23 -19.36 11.91
N LEU A 387 13.14 -20.67 12.13
CA LEU A 387 13.51 -21.69 11.15
C LEU A 387 12.31 -22.59 10.87
N TYR A 388 12.01 -22.80 9.59
CA TYR A 388 10.90 -23.63 9.13
C TYR A 388 11.38 -24.63 8.09
N ASN A 389 10.80 -25.83 8.10
CA ASN A 389 10.92 -26.80 7.01
C ASN A 389 9.67 -26.69 6.14
N LEU A 390 9.76 -26.02 4.99
CA LEU A 390 8.62 -25.70 4.12
C LEU A 390 8.07 -26.90 3.34
N ALA A 391 8.82 -28.00 3.26
CA ALA A 391 8.30 -29.25 2.71
C ALA A 391 7.28 -29.92 3.66
N GLU A 392 7.40 -29.67 4.97
CA GLU A 392 6.55 -30.26 6.01
C GLU A 392 5.54 -29.24 6.57
N ASP A 393 5.90 -27.95 6.59
CA ASP A 393 5.15 -26.85 7.21
C ASP A 393 5.18 -25.60 6.32
N ILE A 394 4.45 -25.64 5.21
CA ILE A 394 4.29 -24.50 4.28
C ILE A 394 3.63 -23.28 4.95
N GLY A 395 2.90 -23.51 6.05
CA GLY A 395 2.23 -22.48 6.83
C GLY A 395 3.12 -21.81 7.87
N GLU A 396 4.40 -22.19 7.98
CA GLU A 396 5.37 -21.59 8.91
C GLU A 396 4.83 -21.48 10.35
N THR A 397 4.21 -22.56 10.81
CA THR A 397 3.50 -22.66 12.08
C THR A 397 4.41 -23.06 13.23
N GLU A 398 5.45 -23.87 12.98
CA GLU A 398 6.36 -24.39 14.01
C GLU A 398 7.79 -23.88 13.82
N ASN A 399 8.31 -23.13 14.80
CA ASN A 399 9.69 -22.63 14.76
C ASN A 399 10.68 -23.67 15.28
N LEU A 400 11.48 -24.23 14.37
CA LEU A 400 12.45 -25.29 14.60
C LEU A 400 13.87 -24.78 14.97
N ALA A 401 14.06 -23.46 15.15
CA ALA A 401 15.40 -22.87 15.31
C ALA A 401 16.15 -23.38 16.56
N ALA A 402 15.42 -23.70 17.64
CA ALA A 402 16.02 -24.25 18.86
C ALA A 402 16.44 -25.72 18.72
N GLU A 403 15.79 -26.46 17.83
CA GLU A 403 15.99 -27.90 17.62
C GLU A 403 17.09 -28.18 16.59
N HIS A 404 17.30 -27.26 15.64
CA HIS A 404 18.28 -27.39 14.57
C HIS A 404 19.29 -26.21 14.53
N PRO A 405 20.07 -25.98 15.60
CA PRO A 405 21.01 -24.85 15.67
C PRO A 405 22.12 -24.89 14.61
N GLU A 406 22.52 -26.08 14.16
CA GLU A 406 23.47 -26.25 13.05
C GLU A 406 22.88 -25.77 11.72
N LYS A 407 21.59 -26.02 11.47
CA LYS A 407 20.90 -25.55 10.26
C LYS A 407 20.72 -24.03 10.30
N VAL A 408 20.42 -23.47 11.48
CA VAL A 408 20.42 -22.02 11.68
C VAL A 408 21.78 -21.43 11.31
N ALA A 409 22.88 -21.97 11.84
CA ALA A 409 24.22 -21.44 11.56
C ALA A 409 24.60 -21.53 10.08
N GLU A 410 24.25 -22.62 9.40
CA GLU A 410 24.45 -22.82 7.96
C GLU A 410 23.73 -21.75 7.13
N LEU A 411 22.42 -21.62 7.32
CA LEU A 411 21.59 -20.67 6.57
C LEU A 411 21.91 -19.22 6.91
N ASP A 412 22.27 -18.95 8.17
CA ASP A 412 22.66 -17.61 8.60
C ASP A 412 23.99 -17.15 7.99
N ALA A 413 24.88 -18.10 7.66
CA ALA A 413 26.09 -17.81 6.92
C ALA A 413 25.79 -17.36 5.49
N LEU A 414 24.79 -17.95 4.82
CA LEU A 414 24.31 -17.51 3.50
C LEU A 414 23.77 -16.08 3.54
N ILE A 415 22.92 -15.77 4.53
CA ILE A 415 22.43 -14.40 4.76
C ILE A 415 23.61 -13.44 4.95
N THR A 416 24.58 -13.80 5.79
CA THR A 416 25.75 -12.94 6.08
C THR A 416 26.59 -12.69 4.84
N ALA A 417 26.82 -13.71 4.01
CA ALA A 417 27.55 -13.60 2.76
C ALA A 417 26.82 -12.64 1.81
N HIS A 418 25.52 -12.84 1.60
CA HIS A 418 24.71 -12.00 0.71
C HIS A 418 24.70 -10.53 1.14
N LEU A 419 24.46 -10.24 2.43
CA LEU A 419 24.47 -8.86 2.94
C LEU A 419 25.82 -8.17 2.73
N ARG A 420 26.94 -8.92 2.84
CA ARG A 420 28.28 -8.40 2.58
C ARG A 420 28.52 -8.15 1.09
N GLU A 421 28.18 -9.11 0.24
CA GLU A 421 28.39 -9.06 -1.22
C GLU A 421 27.54 -7.99 -1.90
N THR A 422 26.34 -7.74 -1.38
CA THR A 422 25.45 -6.68 -1.84
C THR A 422 25.82 -5.30 -1.31
N GLY A 423 26.65 -5.22 -0.27
CA GLY A 423 26.91 -3.97 0.44
C GLY A 423 25.66 -3.41 1.12
N ALA A 424 24.77 -4.30 1.59
CA ALA A 424 23.50 -3.92 2.18
C ALA A 424 23.67 -2.99 3.37
N VAL A 425 22.82 -1.96 3.47
CA VAL A 425 22.74 -1.13 4.68
C VAL A 425 21.92 -1.86 5.73
N VAL A 426 22.61 -2.50 6.69
CA VAL A 426 22.00 -3.37 7.71
C VAL A 426 21.51 -2.57 8.93
N PRO A 427 20.32 -2.88 9.49
CA PRO A 427 19.84 -2.34 10.77
C PRO A 427 20.85 -2.52 11.92
N PRO A 428 21.39 -1.44 12.52
CA PRO A 428 22.18 -1.55 13.74
C PRO A 428 21.30 -1.65 15.00
N PRO A 429 21.88 -2.01 16.17
CA PRO A 429 21.17 -1.96 17.44
C PRO A 429 20.65 -0.54 17.74
N ASN A 430 19.48 -0.43 18.34
CA ASN A 430 18.95 0.85 18.77
C ASN A 430 19.65 1.32 20.05
N PRO A 431 20.46 2.41 20.03
CA PRO A 431 21.14 2.90 21.23
C PRO A 431 20.18 3.43 22.31
N ARG A 432 18.90 3.65 21.96
CA ARG A 432 17.84 4.11 22.87
C ARG A 432 16.96 2.97 23.40
N PHE A 433 17.31 1.71 23.11
CA PHE A 433 16.50 0.57 23.54
C PHE A 433 16.31 0.56 25.06
N ASN A 434 15.05 0.44 25.48
CA ASN A 434 14.66 0.33 26.88
C ASN A 434 13.82 -0.95 27.05
N PRO A 435 14.31 -1.97 27.78
CA PRO A 435 13.56 -3.20 28.03
C PRO A 435 12.15 -2.97 28.60
N ALA A 436 11.95 -1.92 29.41
CA ALA A 436 10.63 -1.60 29.97
C ALA A 436 9.62 -1.11 28.93
N ALA A 437 10.08 -0.66 27.76
CA ALA A 437 9.26 -0.23 26.63
C ALA A 437 9.12 -1.31 25.53
N TYR A 438 9.81 -2.44 25.67
CA TYR A 438 9.73 -3.56 24.72
C TYR A 438 8.40 -4.29 24.87
N ARG A 439 7.69 -4.50 23.76
CA ARG A 439 6.37 -5.15 23.71
C ARG A 439 6.35 -6.20 22.59
N PRO A 440 7.04 -7.34 22.76
CA PRO A 440 7.09 -8.40 21.74
C PRO A 440 5.72 -9.01 21.44
N GLU A 441 4.77 -8.92 22.38
CA GLU A 441 3.37 -9.32 22.20
C GLU A 441 2.60 -8.48 21.18
N GLU A 442 3.10 -7.29 20.81
CA GLU A 442 2.51 -6.47 19.73
C GLU A 442 3.01 -6.88 18.33
N PHE A 443 4.03 -7.74 18.24
CA PHE A 443 4.54 -8.21 16.94
C PHE A 443 3.50 -9.11 16.27
N GLY A 444 3.33 -8.93 14.96
CA GLY A 444 2.29 -9.62 14.20
C GLY A 444 0.87 -9.14 14.48
N VAL A 445 0.67 -8.26 15.45
CA VAL A 445 -0.65 -7.68 15.74
C VAL A 445 -0.79 -6.37 14.97
N GLN A 446 -1.76 -6.32 14.07
CA GLN A 446 -2.19 -5.06 13.48
C GLN A 446 -2.82 -4.21 14.59
N LYS A 447 -2.30 -2.99 14.79
CA LYS A 447 -2.97 -2.02 15.65
C LYS A 447 -4.30 -1.69 14.96
N GLN A 448 -5.40 -2.14 15.54
CA GLN A 448 -6.74 -1.97 15.00
C GLN A 448 -7.06 -0.47 14.89
N ASP A 449 -6.93 0.10 13.69
CA ASP A 449 -7.52 1.39 13.32
C ASP A 449 -8.83 1.18 12.51
N VAL A 450 -9.53 0.08 12.78
CA VAL A 450 -10.93 -0.14 12.37
C VAL A 450 -11.72 -0.48 13.64
N PRO A 451 -12.88 0.14 13.90
CA PRO A 451 -13.70 -0.17 15.07
C PRO A 451 -13.97 -1.68 15.12
N ARG A 452 -13.92 -2.25 16.34
CA ARG A 452 -14.37 -3.63 16.60
C ARG A 452 -15.77 -3.85 16.00
N LEU A 453 -15.82 -4.48 14.83
CA LEU A 453 -17.04 -5.11 14.29
C LEU A 453 -17.03 -6.63 14.49
N ALA A 454 -15.96 -7.19 15.07
CA ALA A 454 -15.89 -8.60 15.44
C ALA A 454 -16.60 -8.85 16.79
N SER A 455 -17.94 -8.80 16.76
CA SER A 455 -18.88 -9.59 17.59
C SER A 455 -20.27 -8.94 17.58
N PHE A 456 -20.91 -8.78 16.42
CA PHE A 456 -22.33 -8.47 16.37
C PHE A 456 -22.98 -9.36 15.33
N THR A 457 -23.85 -10.27 15.77
CA THR A 457 -25.01 -10.64 14.94
C THR A 457 -25.79 -9.35 14.71
N MET A 458 -25.55 -8.70 13.58
CA MET A 458 -26.13 -7.41 13.25
C MET A 458 -27.61 -7.57 12.94
N THR A 459 -28.44 -6.77 13.58
CA THR A 459 -29.85 -6.65 13.19
C THR A 459 -29.97 -5.77 11.94
N ALA A 460 -31.11 -5.83 11.24
CA ALA A 460 -31.35 -4.98 10.06
C ALA A 460 -31.22 -3.46 10.34
N ALA A 461 -31.36 -3.03 11.60
CA ALA A 461 -31.14 -1.65 12.01
C ALA A 461 -29.65 -1.29 12.09
N ASP A 462 -28.82 -2.20 12.62
CA ASP A 462 -27.37 -2.04 12.69
C ASP A 462 -26.76 -2.01 11.28
N ARG A 463 -27.37 -2.75 10.33
CA ARG A 463 -26.97 -2.79 8.91
C ARG A 463 -27.22 -1.46 8.20
N ALA A 464 -28.37 -0.83 8.44
CA ALA A 464 -28.67 0.50 7.90
C ALA A 464 -27.77 1.59 8.50
N GLU A 465 -27.37 1.45 9.77
CA GLU A 465 -26.44 2.36 10.43
C GLU A 465 -25.00 2.20 9.90
N ALA A 466 -24.52 0.97 9.71
CA ALA A 466 -23.22 0.68 9.09
C ALA A 466 -23.15 1.13 7.63
N GLU A 467 -24.22 0.93 6.85
CA GLU A 467 -24.34 1.46 5.48
C GLU A 467 -24.30 2.99 5.44
N THR A 468 -24.93 3.65 6.42
CA THR A 468 -24.90 5.11 6.56
C THR A 468 -23.51 5.62 6.96
N LEU A 469 -22.81 4.89 7.84
CA LEU A 469 -21.44 5.20 8.27
C LEU A 469 -20.40 4.95 7.17
N PHE A 470 -20.54 3.88 6.38
CA PHE A 470 -19.66 3.56 5.25
C PHE A 470 -19.88 4.51 4.06
N ALA A 471 -21.13 4.83 3.73
CA ALA A 471 -21.45 5.84 2.71
C ALA A 471 -20.91 7.22 3.11
N ALA A 472 -20.91 7.57 4.40
CA ALA A 472 -20.33 8.81 4.89
C ALA A 472 -18.79 8.83 4.88
N ALA A 473 -18.13 7.67 5.03
CA ALA A 473 -16.66 7.58 5.03
C ALA A 473 -16.02 7.62 3.63
N TYR A 474 -16.76 7.25 2.58
CA TYR A 474 -16.22 7.11 1.22
C TYR A 474 -16.96 7.89 0.11
N ALA A 475 -18.07 8.58 0.40
CA ALA A 475 -18.67 9.49 -0.57
C ALA A 475 -17.84 10.78 -0.69
N GLY A 476 -16.95 10.81 -1.69
CA GLY A 476 -16.38 12.04 -2.24
C GLY A 476 -15.02 12.46 -1.70
N GLN A 477 -13.99 11.64 -1.87
CA GLN A 477 -12.61 12.12 -1.72
C GLN A 477 -12.06 12.76 -3.01
N PRO A 478 -11.84 14.10 -3.01
CA PRO A 478 -10.72 14.70 -3.71
C PRO A 478 -9.52 14.92 -2.76
N THR A 479 -8.36 14.92 -3.40
CA THR A 479 -7.00 14.94 -2.87
C THR A 479 -6.69 16.09 -1.91
N ASN A 480 -5.82 15.83 -0.91
CA ASN A 480 -4.95 16.84 -0.30
C ASN A 480 -3.97 17.38 -1.38
N ALA A 481 -4.47 18.21 -2.29
CA ALA A 481 -3.65 19.23 -2.93
C ALA A 481 -3.67 20.44 -1.99
N ASN A 482 -2.52 20.80 -1.44
CA ASN A 482 -2.41 21.91 -0.49
C ASN A 482 -1.95 23.17 -1.26
N PRO A 483 -2.85 24.04 -1.75
CA PRO A 483 -2.43 25.39 -2.11
C PRO A 483 -2.00 26.08 -0.82
N ALA A 484 -0.79 26.64 -0.80
CA ALA A 484 -0.30 27.40 0.35
C ALA A 484 -1.14 28.67 0.51
N VAL A 485 -2.21 28.59 1.31
CA VAL A 485 -2.97 29.75 1.78
C VAL A 485 -2.33 30.21 3.08
N ALA A 486 -1.97 31.49 3.18
CA ALA A 486 -1.43 32.04 4.43
C ALA A 486 -2.45 31.83 5.57
N PRO A 487 -2.03 31.36 6.76
CA PRO A 487 -2.95 31.09 7.85
C PRO A 487 -3.65 32.40 8.26
N VAL A 488 -4.97 32.42 8.12
CA VAL A 488 -5.83 33.50 8.63
C VAL A 488 -6.20 33.16 10.07
N GLU A 489 -6.07 34.12 10.97
CA GLU A 489 -6.46 33.99 12.38
C GLU A 489 -7.55 35.03 12.70
N ILE A 490 -8.65 34.57 13.28
CA ILE A 490 -9.78 35.42 13.73
C ILE A 490 -10.03 35.08 15.20
N GLU A 491 -9.81 36.04 16.09
CA GLU A 491 -10.10 35.91 17.53
C GLU A 491 -9.42 34.69 18.18
N GLY A 492 -8.19 34.40 17.77
CA GLY A 492 -7.40 33.28 18.27
C GLY A 492 -7.76 31.92 17.67
N TRP A 493 -8.71 31.86 16.73
CA TRP A 493 -9.04 30.68 15.94
C TRP A 493 -8.34 30.73 14.59
N ARG A 494 -7.70 29.61 14.21
CA ARG A 494 -6.90 29.48 13.00
C ARG A 494 -7.09 28.12 12.35
N THR A 495 -6.71 28.04 11.08
CA THR A 495 -6.67 26.79 10.31
C THR A 495 -5.41 26.73 9.45
N PRO A 496 -4.70 25.59 9.39
CA PRO A 496 -3.61 25.35 8.43
C PRO A 496 -4.10 24.65 7.16
N ARG A 497 -5.41 24.45 7.00
CA ARG A 497 -6.05 23.84 5.82
C ARG A 497 -6.43 24.92 4.81
N PRO A 498 -6.74 24.57 3.53
CA PRO A 498 -7.29 25.51 2.56
C PRO A 498 -8.75 25.85 2.89
N VAL A 499 -8.98 26.40 4.09
CA VAL A 499 -10.26 26.91 4.56
C VAL A 499 -10.14 28.43 4.64
N LYS A 500 -11.06 29.14 4.01
CA LYS A 500 -11.14 30.58 4.16
C LYS A 500 -11.96 30.91 5.40
N LEU A 501 -11.36 31.70 6.30
CA LEU A 501 -12.00 32.15 7.53
C LEU A 501 -12.46 33.60 7.40
N SER A 502 -13.69 33.88 7.85
CA SER A 502 -14.26 35.22 7.95
C SER A 502 -15.23 35.30 9.13
N LEU A 503 -15.68 36.50 9.47
CA LEU A 503 -16.88 36.68 10.31
C LEU A 503 -18.07 36.91 9.40
N ASP A 504 -19.19 36.24 9.67
CA ASP A 504 -20.46 36.58 9.00
C ASP A 504 -21.10 37.83 9.63
N ASP A 505 -22.17 38.33 9.01
CA ASP A 505 -22.88 39.54 9.45
C ASP A 505 -23.46 39.42 10.87
N GLY A 506 -23.59 38.20 11.40
CA GLY A 506 -24.03 37.90 12.76
C GLY A 506 -22.89 37.71 13.76
N GLY A 507 -21.63 37.90 13.35
CA GLY A 507 -20.46 37.72 14.19
C GLY A 507 -20.05 36.27 14.42
N ALA A 508 -20.61 35.31 13.67
CA ALA A 508 -20.20 33.91 13.72
C ALA A 508 -18.90 33.71 12.91
N LEU A 509 -18.05 32.78 13.35
CA LEU A 509 -16.88 32.36 12.61
C LEU A 509 -17.33 31.52 11.41
N ALA A 510 -17.23 32.08 10.21
CA ALA A 510 -17.54 31.41 8.95
C ALA A 510 -16.30 30.68 8.41
N LEU A 511 -16.52 29.46 7.95
CA LEU A 511 -15.55 28.56 7.34
C LEU A 511 -16.05 28.18 5.95
N GLU A 512 -15.30 28.57 4.92
CA GLU A 512 -15.55 28.16 3.54
C GLU A 512 -14.45 27.16 3.14
N SER A 513 -14.80 25.87 3.06
CA SER A 513 -13.84 24.82 2.66
C SER A 513 -13.57 24.90 1.17
N LEU A 514 -12.28 25.01 0.78
CA LEU A 514 -11.83 25.00 -0.62
C LEU A 514 -11.33 23.61 -1.06
N GLY A 515 -11.56 22.58 -0.25
CA GLY A 515 -11.21 21.18 -0.50
C GLY A 515 -10.45 20.51 0.66
N GLY A 516 -10.77 19.25 0.95
CA GLY A 516 -10.21 18.49 2.08
C GLY A 516 -11.00 18.68 3.38
N ASP A 517 -10.57 18.02 4.46
CA ASP A 517 -11.23 18.04 5.77
C ASP A 517 -11.11 19.40 6.47
N PRO A 518 -12.21 20.19 6.61
CA PRO A 518 -12.15 21.52 7.18
C PRO A 518 -12.09 21.44 8.69
N TRP A 519 -11.19 22.21 9.29
CA TRP A 519 -11.17 22.34 10.75
C TRP A 519 -10.55 23.65 11.20
N VAL A 520 -10.93 24.07 12.39
CA VAL A 520 -10.37 25.25 13.08
C VAL A 520 -9.90 24.86 14.47
N MET A 521 -8.84 25.52 14.93
CA MET A 521 -8.31 25.33 16.27
C MET A 521 -8.03 26.65 16.97
N THR A 522 -8.01 26.62 18.29
CA THR A 522 -7.51 27.69 19.13
C THR A 522 -6.57 27.17 20.22
N ARG A 523 -5.67 28.02 20.70
CA ARG A 523 -4.81 27.77 21.87
C ARG A 523 -5.00 28.87 22.89
N PHE A 524 -4.95 28.51 24.16
CA PHE A 524 -5.21 29.42 25.27
C PHE A 524 -4.48 29.03 26.55
N GLU A 525 -4.48 29.93 27.53
CA GLU A 525 -3.93 29.65 28.85
C GLU A 525 -4.66 28.44 29.46
N PRO A 526 -3.94 27.41 29.96
CA PRO A 526 -4.56 26.16 30.39
C PRO A 526 -5.63 26.35 31.46
N ILE A 527 -6.79 25.75 31.23
CA ILE A 527 -7.92 25.74 32.15
C ILE A 527 -8.05 24.33 32.73
N SER A 528 -8.11 24.24 34.06
CA SER A 528 -8.30 22.98 34.79
C SER A 528 -9.61 23.03 35.55
N GLY A 529 -10.33 21.92 35.57
CA GLY A 529 -11.59 21.77 36.29
C GLY A 529 -12.11 20.34 36.15
N GLU A 530 -13.03 19.93 37.02
CA GLU A 530 -13.77 18.67 36.86
C GLU A 530 -15.02 18.93 36.00
N GLY A 531 -15.36 17.99 35.12
CA GLY A 531 -16.57 18.07 34.29
C GLY A 531 -16.53 19.15 33.21
N LEU A 532 -15.35 19.48 32.66
CA LEU A 532 -15.24 20.48 31.59
C LEU A 532 -16.04 20.07 30.36
N THR A 533 -16.83 20.99 29.83
CA THR A 533 -17.70 20.76 28.67
C THR A 533 -17.52 21.90 27.66
N LEU A 534 -17.43 21.57 26.37
CA LEU A 534 -17.49 22.54 25.29
C LEU A 534 -18.94 22.66 24.80
N ARG A 535 -19.54 23.83 25.00
CA ARG A 535 -20.81 24.20 24.38
C ARG A 535 -20.54 25.01 23.11
N PHE A 536 -21.21 24.71 22.01
CA PHE A 536 -21.13 25.54 20.80
C PHE A 536 -22.35 25.38 19.92
N SER A 537 -22.63 26.40 19.10
CA SER A 537 -23.60 26.29 18.01
C SER A 537 -22.89 26.20 16.67
N ILE A 538 -23.37 25.32 15.79
CA ILE A 538 -22.85 25.14 14.43
C ILE A 538 -24.00 25.13 13.43
N ARG A 539 -23.74 25.69 12.25
CA ARG A 539 -24.56 25.55 11.04
C ARG A 539 -23.65 25.07 9.93
N SER A 540 -24.02 24.00 9.22
CA SER A 540 -23.26 23.51 8.05
C SER A 540 -24.19 23.17 6.91
N GLU A 541 -23.75 23.38 5.67
CA GLU A 541 -24.46 22.92 4.46
C GLU A 541 -24.43 21.38 4.31
N ASN A 542 -23.45 20.73 4.94
CA ASN A 542 -23.32 19.27 4.94
C ASN A 542 -23.90 18.66 6.22
N LEU A 543 -24.49 17.48 6.09
CA LEU A 543 -24.83 16.60 7.22
C LEU A 543 -23.62 15.71 7.57
N GLY A 544 -23.51 15.31 8.83
CA GLY A 544 -22.46 14.38 9.26
C GLY A 544 -22.00 14.63 10.69
N GLY A 545 -20.91 13.98 11.07
CA GLY A 545 -20.27 14.17 12.37
C GLY A 545 -19.51 15.48 12.44
N VAL A 546 -19.68 16.19 13.56
CA VAL A 546 -18.82 17.29 14.00
C VAL A 546 -17.86 16.72 15.04
N LEU A 547 -16.55 16.82 14.79
CA LEU A 547 -15.54 16.28 15.70
C LEU A 547 -14.99 17.39 16.60
N VAL A 548 -14.86 17.11 17.89
CA VAL A 548 -14.33 18.03 18.89
C VAL A 548 -13.11 17.39 19.54
N PHE A 549 -11.98 18.07 19.41
CA PHE A 549 -10.72 17.65 20.03
C PHE A 549 -10.36 18.63 21.14
N SER A 550 -9.85 18.09 22.24
CA SER A 550 -9.20 18.86 23.31
C SER A 550 -7.80 18.31 23.56
N ALA A 551 -6.86 19.17 23.94
CA ALA A 551 -5.51 18.74 24.28
C ALA A 551 -4.86 19.69 25.29
N GLY A 552 -3.87 19.18 26.03
CA GLY A 552 -3.13 19.94 27.01
C GLY A 552 -2.24 21.04 26.42
N PRO A 553 -1.68 21.93 27.27
CA PRO A 553 -0.72 22.93 26.83
C PRO A 553 0.45 22.30 26.07
N GLN A 554 0.68 22.76 24.84
CA GLN A 554 1.75 22.30 23.94
C GLN A 554 1.60 20.86 23.39
N GLU A 555 0.49 20.19 23.65
CA GLU A 555 0.20 18.89 23.04
C GLU A 555 -0.31 19.05 21.60
N VAL A 556 -0.12 18.00 20.79
CA VAL A 556 -0.67 17.89 19.44
C VAL A 556 -1.95 17.07 19.50
N PHE A 557 -3.00 17.49 18.79
CA PHE A 557 -4.23 16.70 18.67
C PHE A 557 -3.89 15.31 18.09
N ARG A 558 -4.28 14.25 18.79
CA ARG A 558 -4.03 12.87 18.38
C ARG A 558 -5.21 12.36 17.57
N ALA A 559 -4.93 11.64 16.48
CA ALA A 559 -5.97 10.95 15.73
C ALA A 559 -6.66 9.94 16.66
N GLY A 560 -8.00 9.90 16.63
CA GLY A 560 -8.80 9.04 17.52
C GLY A 560 -9.06 9.59 18.93
N SER A 561 -8.56 10.78 19.29
CA SER A 561 -8.84 11.45 20.57
C SER A 561 -9.78 12.64 20.36
N PHE A 562 -11.01 12.35 19.98
CA PHE A 562 -12.08 13.33 19.77
C PHE A 562 -13.41 12.79 20.30
N GLU A 563 -14.29 13.72 20.62
CA GLU A 563 -15.71 13.46 20.80
C GLU A 563 -16.46 13.85 19.53
N ALA A 564 -17.55 13.14 19.21
CA ALA A 564 -18.32 13.40 18.01
C ALA A 564 -19.79 13.68 18.33
N VAL A 565 -20.34 14.69 17.68
CA VAL A 565 -21.78 14.99 17.70
C VAL A 565 -22.32 15.00 16.28
N ARG A 566 -23.56 14.58 16.08
CA ARG A 566 -24.18 14.48 14.77
C ARG A 566 -24.99 15.73 14.47
N LEU A 567 -24.78 16.31 13.29
CA LEU A 567 -25.64 17.36 12.76
C LEU A 567 -26.81 16.72 11.99
N ASP A 568 -28.05 17.01 12.41
CA ASP A 568 -29.24 16.36 11.87
C ASP A 568 -29.98 17.21 10.82
N ALA A 569 -29.67 18.51 10.72
CA ALA A 569 -30.29 19.41 9.76
C ALA A 569 -29.30 20.37 9.06
N ALA A 570 -29.08 20.13 7.76
CA ALA A 570 -28.28 21.00 6.91
C ALA A 570 -28.86 22.42 6.84
N GLY A 571 -27.97 23.42 6.89
CA GLY A 571 -28.28 24.84 6.80
C GLY A 571 -28.97 25.44 8.03
N LYS A 572 -29.19 24.67 9.10
CA LYS A 572 -29.78 25.16 10.37
C LYS A 572 -28.74 25.22 11.48
N TRP A 573 -28.97 26.13 12.42
CA TRP A 573 -28.17 26.21 13.65
C TRP A 573 -28.61 25.13 14.62
N GLU A 574 -27.66 24.33 15.06
CA GLU A 574 -27.82 23.35 16.14
C GLU A 574 -26.80 23.62 17.23
N THR A 575 -27.13 23.32 18.49
CA THR A 575 -26.26 23.57 19.65
C THR A 575 -25.92 22.26 20.32
N PHE A 576 -24.64 22.08 20.61
CA PHE A 576 -24.10 20.88 21.20
C PHE A 576 -23.36 21.20 22.50
N GLU A 577 -23.38 20.26 23.43
CA GLU A 577 -22.56 20.24 24.63
C GLU A 577 -21.74 18.96 24.61
N VAL A 578 -20.42 19.10 24.60
CA VAL A 578 -19.49 17.99 24.42
C VAL A 578 -18.58 17.91 25.64
N PRO A 579 -18.68 16.85 26.47
CA PRO A 579 -17.78 16.67 27.60
C PRO A 579 -16.35 16.49 27.09
N LEU A 580 -15.36 17.02 27.82
CA LEU A 580 -13.95 16.96 27.42
C LEU A 580 -13.15 16.07 28.38
N ASP A 581 -12.05 15.50 27.88
CA ASP A 581 -11.16 14.62 28.63
C ASP A 581 -10.63 15.27 29.92
N ALA A 582 -10.36 14.42 30.93
CA ALA A 582 -9.87 14.86 32.23
C ALA A 582 -8.39 15.35 32.16
N GLY A 583 -8.18 16.64 32.36
CA GLY A 583 -6.86 17.26 32.42
C GLY A 583 -6.89 18.77 32.18
N PRO A 584 -5.75 19.48 32.34
CA PRO A 584 -5.66 20.89 31.96
C PRO A 584 -5.82 21.05 30.44
N ILE A 585 -6.85 21.75 29.99
CA ILE A 585 -7.12 22.00 28.57
C ILE A 585 -6.47 23.31 28.15
N GLY A 586 -5.55 23.26 27.20
CA GLY A 586 -4.87 24.45 26.65
C GLY A 586 -5.16 24.69 25.16
N SER A 587 -5.91 23.79 24.51
CA SER A 587 -6.27 23.91 23.11
C SER A 587 -7.53 23.15 22.76
N LEU A 588 -8.27 23.68 21.77
CA LEU A 588 -9.49 23.10 21.24
C LEU A 588 -9.42 23.08 19.71
N ARG A 589 -10.01 22.06 19.09
CA ARG A 589 -10.22 21.98 17.65
C ARG A 589 -11.63 21.46 17.36
N ILE A 590 -12.28 22.05 16.36
CA ILE A 590 -13.61 21.67 15.89
C ILE A 590 -13.52 21.40 14.38
N ASP A 591 -14.03 20.24 13.97
CA ASP A 591 -14.07 19.78 12.58
C ASP A 591 -15.54 19.70 12.13
N PRO A 592 -16.03 20.64 11.29
CA PRO A 592 -17.36 20.55 10.69
C PRO A 592 -17.49 19.40 9.67
N PRO A 593 -18.72 18.92 9.39
CA PRO A 593 -18.93 17.83 8.45
C PRO A 593 -18.61 18.20 6.99
N GLY A 594 -18.00 17.24 6.28
CA GLY A 594 -17.84 17.23 4.83
C GLY A 594 -16.63 18.00 4.30
N ALA A 595 -16.09 17.55 3.16
CA ALA A 595 -14.85 18.10 2.58
C ALA A 595 -15.04 19.39 1.73
N MET A 596 -16.27 19.78 1.43
CA MET A 596 -16.63 20.98 0.65
C MET A 596 -17.94 21.58 1.15
N GLY A 597 -18.03 22.91 1.28
CA GLY A 597 -19.24 23.61 1.73
C GLY A 597 -18.97 24.69 2.76
N ALA A 598 -20.00 25.48 3.09
CA ALA A 598 -19.93 26.53 4.11
C ALA A 598 -20.40 26.02 5.48
N SER A 599 -19.61 26.32 6.51
CA SER A 599 -20.00 26.14 7.91
C SER A 599 -19.82 27.44 8.70
N ALA A 600 -20.57 27.60 9.79
CA ALA A 600 -20.42 28.71 10.70
C ALA A 600 -20.50 28.23 12.15
N LEU A 601 -19.66 28.81 13.02
CA LEU A 601 -19.59 28.52 14.46
C LEU A 601 -19.88 29.78 15.27
N ARG A 602 -20.68 29.67 16.32
CA ARG A 602 -20.93 30.74 17.29
C ARG A 602 -21.16 30.18 18.69
N ASN A 603 -21.17 31.07 19.69
CA ASN A 603 -21.41 30.72 21.08
C ASN A 603 -20.51 29.55 21.56
N ILE A 604 -19.23 29.59 21.18
CA ILE A 604 -18.27 28.57 21.61
C ILE A 604 -17.87 28.90 23.05
N GLU A 605 -18.21 28.05 23.99
CA GLU A 605 -18.06 28.25 25.42
C GLU A 605 -17.45 27.02 26.08
N LEU A 606 -16.33 27.21 26.79
CA LEU A 606 -15.82 26.20 27.71
C LEU A 606 -16.45 26.44 29.08
N ILE A 607 -17.19 25.47 29.59
CA ILE A 607 -17.92 25.55 30.87
C ILE A 607 -17.41 24.51 31.88
N ASP A 608 -17.53 24.80 33.17
CA ASP A 608 -17.28 23.83 34.25
C ASP A 608 -18.48 22.92 34.52
N GLY A 609 -18.31 21.94 35.42
CA GLY A 609 -19.38 21.02 35.83
C GLY A 609 -20.58 21.68 36.53
N ASP A 610 -20.45 22.94 36.96
CA ASP A 610 -21.54 23.75 37.52
C ASP A 610 -22.23 24.63 36.45
N GLY A 611 -21.76 24.58 35.20
CA GLY A 611 -22.27 25.33 34.07
C GLY A 611 -21.78 26.78 33.96
N ASN A 612 -20.76 27.18 34.75
CA ASN A 612 -20.16 28.50 34.63
C ASN A 612 -19.26 28.59 33.40
N VAL A 613 -19.38 29.68 32.63
CA VAL A 613 -18.52 29.93 31.47
C VAL A 613 -17.13 30.33 31.93
N LEU A 614 -16.16 29.46 31.68
CA LEU A 614 -14.74 29.68 31.96
C LEU A 614 -14.07 30.45 30.83
N ARG A 615 -14.53 30.25 29.59
CA ARG A 615 -14.04 30.97 28.41
C ARG A 615 -15.09 30.97 27.30
N SER A 616 -15.19 32.05 26.55
CA SER A 616 -16.08 32.12 25.39
C SER A 616 -15.43 32.75 24.16
N TRP A 617 -15.93 32.37 22.99
CA TRP A 617 -15.57 32.92 21.69
C TRP A 617 -16.83 33.05 20.83
N PHE A 618 -16.88 34.09 20.01
CA PHE A 618 -18.00 34.35 19.09
C PHE A 618 -19.38 34.27 19.79
N SER A 619 -19.44 34.69 21.06
CA SER A 619 -20.70 34.87 21.79
C SER A 619 -21.56 35.89 21.04
N ASP A 620 -22.88 35.66 20.98
CA ASP A 620 -23.83 36.54 20.30
C ASP A 620 -23.50 38.01 20.56
N ARG A 621 -22.88 38.64 19.56
CA ARG A 621 -22.69 40.08 19.53
C ARG A 621 -24.06 40.61 19.15
N ASN A 622 -24.84 41.02 20.14
CA ASN A 622 -25.93 41.94 19.86
C ASN A 622 -25.37 43.03 18.94
N ILE A 623 -25.88 43.09 17.71
CA ILE A 623 -25.61 44.19 16.77
C ILE A 623 -25.82 45.52 17.51
#